data_AF-A0A7W7HER3-F1
#
_entry.id   AF-A0A7W7HER3-F1
#
_cell.length_a   1.000
_cell.length_b   1.000
_cell.length_c   1.000
_cell.angle_alpha   90.00
_cell.angle_beta   90.00
_cell.angle_gamma   90.00
#
_symmetry.space_group_name_H-M   'P 1'
#
loop_
_entity.id
_entity.type
_entity.pdbx_description
1 polymer ?
#
loop_
_entity_poly.entity_id
_entity_poly.type
_entity_poly.pdbx_seq_one_letter_code
_entity_poly.pdbx_strand_id
1 'polypeptide(L)'
;MHKNIGGDRPTRVCDTCGLVDDHPRHTIGADPGRDDRPGQDVIAIVLGSDHSPEIKALAVAQLVEPGLYRHLDCCRAVGCPDGTCNTQTAGAETLRGGALLTHLEGLVSE
;
A
#
# COMPACT_ATOMS: atom_id res chain seq x y z
N MET A 1 12.76 7.88 -12.37
CA MET A 1 11.77 6.78 -12.24
C MET A 1 11.87 6.17 -10.84
N HIS A 2 10.94 6.49 -9.94
CA HIS A 2 10.88 5.82 -8.63
C HIS A 2 10.27 4.43 -8.80
N LYS A 3 10.88 3.40 -8.19
CA LYS A 3 10.52 1.98 -8.36
C LYS A 3 9.05 1.63 -8.05
N ASN A 4 8.30 2.52 -7.43
CA ASN A 4 7.02 2.22 -6.77
C ASN A 4 5.79 2.79 -7.50
N ILE A 5 5.98 3.39 -8.69
CA ILE A 5 4.96 4.20 -9.39
C ILE A 5 5.04 3.94 -10.90
N GLY A 6 4.19 3.10 -11.49
CA GLY A 6 4.16 2.89 -12.94
C GLY A 6 3.03 1.95 -13.40
N GLY A 7 2.39 2.24 -14.54
CA GLY A 7 1.06 1.77 -14.98
C GLY A 7 0.70 0.27 -14.99
N ASP A 8 1.67 -0.64 -14.81
CA ASP A 8 1.44 -2.10 -14.67
C ASP A 8 1.46 -2.54 -13.19
N ARG A 9 1.02 -1.67 -12.26
CA ARG A 9 1.04 -2.01 -10.83
C ARG A 9 0.09 -3.18 -10.59
N PRO A 10 0.56 -4.29 -10.01
CA PRO A 10 -0.36 -5.34 -9.60
C PRO A 10 -1.34 -4.74 -8.61
N THR A 11 -2.64 -4.99 -8.78
CA THR A 11 -3.64 -4.70 -7.75
C THR A 11 -3.21 -5.38 -6.46
N ARG A 12 -3.02 -4.61 -5.37
CA ARG A 12 -2.70 -5.14 -4.04
C ARG A 12 -3.57 -4.50 -2.97
N VAL A 13 -3.69 -5.23 -1.87
CA VAL A 13 -4.34 -4.78 -0.65
C VAL A 13 -3.33 -4.04 0.23
N CYS A 14 -3.77 -2.97 0.87
CA CYS A 14 -2.99 -2.38 1.95
C CYS A 14 -3.20 -3.14 3.27
N ASP A 15 -2.12 -3.60 3.91
CA ASP A 15 -2.16 -4.28 5.22
C ASP A 15 -2.62 -3.39 6.39
N THR A 16 -2.86 -2.10 6.15
CA THR A 16 -3.33 -1.15 7.17
C THR A 16 -4.80 -0.80 7.02
N CYS A 17 -5.24 -0.45 5.81
CA CYS A 17 -6.62 0.01 5.59
C CYS A 17 -7.50 -0.98 4.83
N GLY A 18 -6.95 -2.09 4.31
CA GLY A 18 -7.69 -3.11 3.58
C GLY A 18 -8.23 -2.70 2.21
N LEU A 19 -8.00 -1.44 1.78
CA LEU A 19 -8.44 -0.94 0.47
C LEU A 19 -7.63 -1.56 -0.66
N VAL A 20 -8.32 -1.80 -1.78
CA VAL A 20 -7.79 -2.38 -3.01
C VAL A 20 -7.55 -1.25 -4.01
N ASP A 21 -6.26 -0.89 -4.14
CA ASP A 21 -5.60 -0.12 -5.20
C ASP A 21 -6.22 1.18 -5.80
N ASP A 22 -5.58 2.29 -5.48
CA ASP A 22 -5.17 3.38 -6.41
C ASP A 22 -3.96 4.19 -5.84
N HIS A 23 -3.44 3.80 -4.68
CA HIS A 23 -2.45 4.55 -3.90
C HIS A 23 -1.01 4.14 -4.29
N PRO A 24 -0.03 5.05 -4.21
CA PRO A 24 1.38 4.68 -4.28
C PRO A 24 1.78 3.87 -3.03
N ARG A 25 2.73 2.95 -3.16
CA ARG A 25 2.99 1.91 -2.13
C ARG A 25 4.42 1.90 -1.61
N HIS A 26 4.55 1.44 -0.37
CA HIS A 26 5.80 1.00 0.21
C HIS A 26 5.74 -0.50 0.50
N THR A 27 6.67 -1.25 -0.10
CA THR A 27 6.87 -2.67 0.19
C THR A 27 7.94 -2.80 1.26
N ILE A 28 7.57 -3.37 2.40
CA ILE A 28 8.47 -3.66 3.50
C ILE A 28 8.81 -5.15 3.41
N GLY A 29 10.09 -5.46 3.21
CA GLY A 29 10.56 -6.85 3.08
C GLY A 29 10.22 -7.68 4.32
N ALA A 30 9.97 -8.97 4.11
CA ALA A 30 9.65 -9.91 5.19
C ALA A 30 10.73 -9.92 6.28
N ASP A 31 10.30 -9.92 7.54
CA ASP A 31 11.17 -9.96 8.71
C ASP A 31 10.74 -11.12 9.62
N PRO A 32 11.60 -12.12 9.88
CA PRO A 32 11.26 -13.27 10.72
C PRO A 32 10.98 -12.91 12.18
N GLY A 33 11.37 -11.71 12.64
CA GLY A 33 11.04 -11.18 13.96
C GLY A 33 9.75 -10.36 14.01
N ARG A 34 9.10 -10.12 12.87
CA ARG A 34 7.90 -9.28 12.75
C ARG A 34 6.67 -10.15 12.48
N ASP A 35 5.58 -9.88 13.18
CA ASP A 35 4.29 -10.50 12.87
C ASP A 35 3.66 -9.78 11.67
N ASP A 36 3.99 -10.27 10.47
CA ASP A 36 3.51 -9.73 9.18
C ASP A 36 2.13 -10.26 8.78
N ARG A 37 1.46 -11.02 9.64
CA ARG A 37 0.13 -11.55 9.31
C ARG A 37 -0.89 -10.41 9.29
N PRO A 38 -1.82 -10.44 8.33
CA PRO A 38 -2.87 -9.44 8.25
C PRO A 38 -3.79 -9.52 9.47
N GLY A 39 -4.21 -8.37 9.98
CA GLY A 39 -5.26 -8.29 10.97
C GLY A 39 -6.59 -8.86 10.45
N GLN A 40 -7.40 -9.41 11.35
CA GLN A 40 -8.73 -9.93 10.97
C GLN A 40 -9.68 -8.83 10.46
N ASP A 41 -9.47 -7.61 10.95
CA ASP A 41 -10.14 -6.40 10.48
C ASP A 41 -9.81 -6.08 9.00
N VAL A 42 -8.55 -6.23 8.60
CA VAL A 42 -8.12 -6.04 7.20
C VAL A 42 -8.78 -7.07 6.29
N ILE A 43 -8.80 -8.34 6.71
CA ILE A 43 -9.47 -9.42 5.96
C ILE A 43 -10.97 -9.14 5.83
N ALA A 44 -11.62 -8.70 6.91
CA ALA A 44 -13.05 -8.38 6.91
C ALA A 44 -13.39 -7.24 5.93
N ILE A 45 -12.54 -6.22 5.83
CA ILE A 45 -12.70 -5.11 4.86
C ILE A 45 -12.64 -5.65 3.43
N VAL A 46 -11.66 -6.50 3.10
CA VAL A 46 -11.55 -7.12 1.77
C VAL A 46 -12.81 -7.92 1.42
N LEU A 47 -13.28 -8.77 2.35
CA LEU A 47 -14.47 -9.59 2.13
C LEU A 47 -15.75 -8.74 2.00
N GLY A 48 -15.81 -7.60 2.69
CA GLY A 48 -16.93 -6.65 2.65
C GLY A 48 -16.94 -5.70 1.45
N SER A 49 -15.88 -5.63 0.65
CA SER A 49 -15.81 -4.77 -0.54
C SER A 49 -16.85 -5.13 -1.62
N ASP A 50 -17.09 -4.25 -2.58
CA ASP A 50 -18.00 -4.46 -3.71
C ASP A 50 -17.35 -5.18 -4.91
N HIS A 51 -16.08 -5.59 -4.78
CA HIS A 51 -15.35 -6.34 -5.79
C HIS A 51 -15.92 -7.75 -6.05
N SER A 52 -15.59 -8.31 -7.22
CA SER A 52 -16.00 -9.68 -7.57
C SER A 52 -15.36 -10.72 -6.63
N PRO A 53 -15.98 -11.91 -6.46
CA PRO A 53 -15.42 -12.98 -5.64
C PRO A 53 -13.98 -13.35 -6.02
N GLU A 54 -13.64 -13.33 -7.31
CA GLU A 54 -12.31 -13.63 -7.83
C GLU A 54 -11.27 -12.60 -7.35
N ILE A 55 -11.62 -11.31 -7.38
CA ILE A 55 -10.75 -10.23 -6.91
C ILE A 55 -10.56 -10.33 -5.39
N LYS A 56 -11.62 -10.65 -4.64
CA LYS A 56 -11.53 -10.86 -3.19
C LYS A 56 -10.63 -12.04 -2.82
N ALA A 57 -10.75 -13.16 -3.53
CA ALA A 57 -9.90 -14.32 -3.31
C ALA A 57 -8.43 -14.01 -3.61
N LEU A 58 -8.15 -13.29 -4.70
CA LEU A 58 -6.81 -12.82 -5.03
C LEU A 58 -6.28 -11.87 -3.94
N ALA A 59 -7.08 -10.90 -3.50
CA ALA A 59 -6.72 -9.95 -2.46
C ALA A 59 -6.36 -10.64 -1.13
N VAL A 60 -7.14 -11.63 -0.70
CA VAL A 60 -6.82 -12.43 0.51
C VAL A 60 -5.55 -13.26 0.31
N ALA A 61 -5.33 -13.86 -0.87
CA ALA A 61 -4.11 -14.60 -1.17
C ALA A 61 -2.85 -13.73 -1.14
N GLN A 62 -2.98 -12.43 -1.44
CA GLN A 62 -1.86 -11.48 -1.37
C GLN A 62 -1.51 -11.11 0.07
N LEU A 63 -2.50 -11.01 0.95
CA LEU A 63 -2.27 -10.72 2.37
C LEU A 63 -1.52 -11.86 3.10
N VAL A 64 -1.37 -13.03 2.47
CA VAL A 64 -0.55 -14.13 3.03
C VAL A 64 0.84 -14.22 2.38
N GLU A 65 1.17 -13.35 1.42
CA GLU A 65 2.53 -13.23 0.89
C GLU A 65 3.45 -12.66 1.99
N PRO A 66 4.69 -13.17 2.15
CA PRO A 66 5.62 -12.63 3.15
C PRO A 66 5.97 -11.16 2.93
N GLY A 67 5.90 -10.36 4.00
CA GLY A 67 6.19 -8.92 3.98
C GLY A 67 4.94 -8.08 4.16
N LEU A 68 5.10 -6.75 4.11
CA LEU A 68 3.98 -5.81 4.23
C LEU A 68 3.92 -4.90 3.01
N TYR A 69 2.71 -4.72 2.50
CA TYR A 69 2.35 -3.81 1.43
C TYR A 69 1.46 -2.72 1.99
N ARG A 70 2.03 -1.52 2.16
CA ARG A 70 1.29 -0.37 2.71
C ARG A 70 1.17 0.73 1.67
N HIS A 71 0.03 1.40 1.62
CA HIS A 71 -0.05 2.69 0.94
C HIS A 71 0.93 3.66 1.62
N LEU A 72 1.61 4.49 0.84
CA LEU A 72 2.66 5.40 1.34
C LEU A 72 2.14 6.36 2.42
N ASP A 73 0.93 6.86 2.25
CA ASP A 73 0.22 7.70 3.21
C ASP A 73 -0.25 6.93 4.45
N CYS A 74 -0.74 5.69 4.30
CA CYS A 74 -1.05 4.83 5.45
C CYS A 74 0.22 4.50 6.25
N CYS A 75 1.31 4.17 5.55
CA CYS A 75 2.60 3.85 6.15
C CYS A 75 3.17 5.03 6.93
N ARG A 76 3.07 6.24 6.37
CA ARG A 76 3.40 7.49 7.08
C ARG A 76 2.57 7.67 8.34
N ALA A 77 1.27 7.41 8.29
CA ALA A 77 0.37 7.59 9.43
C ALA A 77 0.68 6.63 10.59
N VAL A 78 1.03 5.37 10.31
CA VAL A 78 1.32 4.35 11.34
C VAL A 78 2.78 4.29 11.77
N GLY A 79 3.66 5.06 11.12
CA GLY A 79 5.10 5.03 11.36
C GLY A 79 5.82 4.12 10.38
N CYS A 80 6.74 4.71 9.62
CA CYS A 80 7.56 4.00 8.65
C CYS A 80 8.70 3.24 9.37
N PRO A 81 8.81 1.91 9.21
CA PRO A 81 9.81 1.12 9.94
C PRO A 81 11.27 1.54 9.69
N ASP A 82 11.58 2.01 8.48
CA ASP A 82 12.92 2.44 8.07
C ASP A 82 13.03 3.97 7.88
N GLY A 83 11.97 4.71 8.19
CA GLY A 83 11.90 6.17 8.06
C GLY A 83 11.80 6.71 6.62
N THR A 84 11.80 5.86 5.59
CA THR A 84 11.91 6.30 4.18
C THR A 84 10.59 6.82 3.58
N CYS A 85 9.42 6.45 4.09
CA CYS A 85 8.14 6.95 3.55
C CYS A 85 7.95 8.46 3.74
N ASN A 86 8.49 9.00 4.83
CA ASN A 86 8.35 10.42 5.14
C ASN A 86 9.13 11.27 4.13
N THR A 87 10.32 10.83 3.74
CA THR A 87 11.13 11.54 2.73
C THR A 87 10.53 11.42 1.33
N GLN A 88 9.95 10.27 0.98
CA GLN A 88 9.31 10.09 -0.33
C GLN A 88 8.01 10.88 -0.52
N THR A 89 7.37 11.32 0.57
CA THR A 89 6.11 12.06 0.51
C THR A 89 6.24 13.49 1.04
N ALA A 90 7.47 13.99 1.16
CA ALA A 90 7.76 15.33 1.63
C ALA A 90 7.11 16.38 0.70
N GLY A 91 6.38 17.33 1.27
CA GLY A 91 5.60 18.33 0.52
C GLY A 91 4.22 17.83 0.05
N ALA A 92 3.87 16.58 0.33
CA ALA A 92 2.58 15.95 0.02
C ALA A 92 1.94 15.32 1.27
N GLU A 93 2.15 15.94 2.44
CA GLU A 93 1.69 15.45 3.74
C GLU A 93 0.17 15.31 3.83
N THR A 94 -0.55 16.14 3.08
CA THR A 94 -2.02 16.18 3.02
C THR A 94 -2.61 15.31 1.91
N LEU A 95 -1.81 14.90 0.92
CA LEU A 95 -2.28 14.13 -0.23
C LEU A 95 -2.45 12.65 0.12
N ARG A 96 -3.43 12.00 -0.50
CA ARG A 96 -3.83 10.59 -0.31
C ARG A 96 -4.19 9.99 -1.68
N GLY A 97 -4.17 8.66 -1.80
CA GLY A 97 -4.65 7.95 -3.00
C GLY A 97 -4.13 8.48 -4.32
N GLY A 98 -5.02 8.55 -5.30
CA GLY A 98 -4.74 9.11 -6.62
C GLY A 98 -4.14 10.53 -6.59
N ALA A 99 -4.48 11.39 -5.63
CA ALA A 99 -3.90 12.73 -5.55
C ALA A 99 -2.41 12.69 -5.15
N LEU A 100 -2.05 11.80 -4.22
CA LEU A 100 -0.64 11.56 -3.87
C LEU A 100 0.09 10.91 -5.04
N LEU A 101 -0.54 9.97 -5.74
CA LEU A 101 0.00 9.36 -6.94
C LEU A 101 0.35 10.42 -8.00
N THR A 102 -0.59 11.28 -8.36
CA THR A 102 -0.39 12.35 -9.36
C THR A 102 0.75 13.29 -8.97
N HIS A 103 0.84 13.67 -7.69
CA HIS A 103 1.94 14.51 -7.22
C HIS A 103 3.29 13.83 -7.41
N LEU A 104 3.42 12.56 -7.00
CA LEU A 104 4.66 11.82 -7.11
C LEU A 104 5.06 11.53 -8.57
N GLU A 105 4.09 11.33 -9.48
CA GLU A 105 4.34 11.21 -10.92
C GLU A 105 4.84 12.51 -11.54
N GLY A 106 4.35 13.67 -11.06
CA GLY A 106 4.82 14.99 -11.47
C GLY A 106 6.30 15.22 -11.19
N LEU A 107 6.80 14.77 -10.03
CA LEU A 107 8.22 14.86 -9.64
C LEU A 107 9.16 14.03 -10.52
N VAL A 108 8.66 13.08 -11.31
CA VAL A 108 9.47 12.21 -12.17
C VAL A 108 9.72 12.84 -13.54
N SER A 109 8.96 13.88 -13.90
CA SER A 109 9.02 14.54 -15.22
C SER A 109 9.91 15.78 -15.25
N GLU A 110 10.55 16.12 -14.13
CA GLU A 110 11.54 17.19 -13.96
C GLU A 110 12.96 16.61 -13.84
#